data_AF-A0A6I9W111-F1
#
_entry.id   AF-A0A6I9W111-F1
#
_cell.length_a   1.000
_cell.length_b   1.000
_cell.length_c   1.000
_cell.angle_alpha   90.00
_cell.angle_beta   90.00
_cell.angle_gamma   90.00
#
_symmetry.space_group_name_H-M   'P 1'
#
loop_
_entity.id
_entity.type
_entity.pdbx_description
1 polymer ?
#
loop_
_entity_poly.entity_id
_entity_poly.type
_entity_poly.pdbx_seq_one_letter_code
_entity_poly.pdbx_strand_id
1 'polypeptide(L)'
;MNQCQTHARCGLFSLPTRRFTPLSVSKSRAADTSVLETDSVNGREMREGLAIGFHAITFLQYAFAVFYDYTYTIVPHNVTRMHSAFGGKFKFLTFWDAILQTLFFLICLLNDLFGTNAVNPKKPPFTRKLKDYFHASLGFPIAMFVGVTFWALMLVDRELVLPKALDPYFPWWLNHLMHTMIVVTTVLEMIVAPRQYPKRSCGLGILASFMLTYLVW
;
A
#
# COMPACT_ATOMS: atom_id res chain seq x y z
N MET A 1 -52.38 -82.84 22.53
CA MET A 1 -52.62 -83.08 21.09
C MET A 1 -51.59 -82.30 20.29
N ASN A 2 -50.77 -83.04 19.54
CA ASN A 2 -50.03 -82.71 18.31
C ASN A 2 -49.06 -81.51 18.36
N GLN A 3 -47.74 -81.69 18.54
CA GLN A 3 -46.74 -82.14 17.54
C GLN A 3 -46.92 -81.58 16.12
N CYS A 4 -45.97 -80.75 15.66
CA CYS A 4 -45.09 -81.15 14.54
C CYS A 4 -43.90 -80.19 14.38
N GLN A 5 -42.72 -80.81 14.17
CA GLN A 5 -41.41 -80.22 13.91
C GLN A 5 -41.35 -79.54 12.53
N THR A 6 -40.36 -78.67 12.30
CA THR A 6 -39.39 -78.87 11.20
C THR A 6 -38.19 -77.92 11.28
N HIS A 7 -37.01 -78.51 11.09
CA HIS A 7 -35.72 -77.90 10.90
C HIS A 7 -35.66 -76.99 9.66
N ALA A 8 -34.89 -75.90 9.75
CA ALA A 8 -34.14 -75.39 8.60
C ALA A 8 -32.87 -74.68 9.08
N ARG A 9 -31.73 -75.34 8.86
CA ARG A 9 -30.41 -74.70 8.86
C ARG A 9 -30.37 -73.73 7.68
N CYS A 10 -30.08 -72.45 7.92
CA CYS A 10 -29.62 -71.55 6.87
C CYS A 10 -28.40 -70.79 7.37
N GLY A 11 -27.31 -70.90 6.61
CA GLY A 11 -25.95 -70.62 7.05
C GLY A 11 -25.72 -69.17 7.46
N LEU A 12 -24.77 -69.02 8.40
CA LEU A 12 -24.06 -67.77 8.62
C LEU A 12 -23.54 -67.24 7.28
N PHE A 13 -24.16 -66.20 6.76
CA PHE A 13 -23.52 -65.31 5.80
C PHE A 13 -22.76 -64.27 6.62
N SER A 14 -21.51 -64.60 6.97
CA SER A 14 -20.54 -63.63 7.47
C SER A 14 -20.24 -62.63 6.35
N LEU A 15 -21.00 -61.52 6.33
CA LEU A 15 -20.60 -60.34 5.60
C LEU A 15 -19.17 -59.97 6.04
N PRO A 16 -18.21 -59.81 5.11
CA PRO A 16 -16.93 -59.24 5.49
C PRO A 16 -17.24 -57.82 5.93
N THR A 17 -17.09 -57.56 7.23
CA THR A 17 -16.89 -56.20 7.73
C THR A 17 -15.65 -55.69 7.00
N ARG A 18 -15.85 -54.98 5.88
CA ARG A 18 -14.82 -54.11 5.32
C ARG A 18 -14.48 -53.15 6.44
N ARG A 19 -13.43 -53.47 7.17
CA ARG A 19 -12.72 -52.59 8.07
C ARG A 19 -12.29 -51.42 7.18
N PHE A 20 -13.11 -50.38 7.09
CA PHE A 20 -12.71 -49.10 6.53
C PHE A 20 -11.49 -48.69 7.36
N THR A 21 -10.31 -48.87 6.78
CA THR A 21 -9.06 -48.53 7.42
C THR A 21 -9.07 -47.02 7.63
N PRO A 22 -9.03 -46.52 8.89
CA PRO A 22 -8.98 -45.09 9.16
C PRO A 22 -7.75 -44.42 8.53
N LEU A 23 -6.72 -45.22 8.21
CA LEU A 23 -5.46 -44.78 7.62
C LEU A 23 -5.61 -44.16 6.22
N SER A 24 -6.53 -44.64 5.38
CA SER A 24 -6.65 -44.10 4.00
C SER A 24 -7.23 -42.68 4.01
N VAL A 25 -8.23 -42.45 4.86
CA VAL A 25 -8.86 -41.16 5.07
C VAL A 25 -7.91 -40.18 5.78
N SER A 26 -7.13 -40.64 6.77
CA SER A 26 -6.17 -39.77 7.46
C SER A 26 -5.02 -39.34 6.55
N LYS A 27 -4.56 -40.21 5.64
CA LYS A 27 -3.50 -39.91 4.68
C LYS A 27 -3.96 -38.95 3.58
N SER A 28 -5.20 -39.10 3.10
CA SER A 28 -5.83 -38.14 2.19
C SER A 28 -5.97 -36.77 2.83
N ARG A 29 -6.47 -36.72 4.08
CA ARG A 29 -6.65 -35.46 4.81
C ARG A 29 -5.34 -34.73 5.10
N ALA A 30 -4.28 -35.48 5.43
CA ALA A 30 -2.95 -34.93 5.64
C ALA A 30 -2.36 -34.36 4.34
N ALA A 31 -2.57 -35.04 3.21
CA ALA A 31 -2.17 -34.56 1.89
C ALA A 31 -2.92 -33.26 1.54
N ASP A 32 -4.24 -33.22 1.71
CA ASP A 32 -5.05 -32.01 1.45
C ASP A 32 -4.60 -30.83 2.31
N THR A 33 -4.31 -31.03 3.60
CA THR A 33 -3.77 -29.96 4.46
C THR A 33 -2.40 -29.49 4.01
N SER A 34 -1.52 -30.39 3.58
CA SER A 34 -0.18 -30.03 3.14
C SER A 34 -0.20 -29.23 1.83
N VAL A 35 -1.09 -29.60 0.89
CA VAL A 35 -1.29 -28.88 -0.38
C VAL A 35 -1.84 -27.49 -0.13
N LEU A 36 -2.86 -27.36 0.72
CA LEU A 36 -3.42 -26.06 1.10
C LEU A 36 -2.39 -25.17 1.82
N GLU A 37 -1.53 -25.77 2.65
CA GLU A 37 -0.45 -25.05 3.32
C GLU A 37 0.58 -24.55 2.29
N THR A 38 1.04 -25.39 1.37
CA THR A 38 1.95 -24.97 0.29
C THR A 38 1.36 -23.91 -0.63
N ASP A 39 0.09 -24.03 -1.01
CA ASP A 39 -0.59 -23.02 -1.85
C ASP A 39 -0.73 -21.69 -1.09
N SER A 40 -1.01 -21.76 0.22
CA SER A 40 -1.09 -20.57 1.07
C SER A 40 0.25 -19.89 1.30
N VAL A 41 1.35 -20.64 1.33
CA VAL A 41 2.72 -20.13 1.46
C VAL A 41 3.15 -19.49 0.15
N ASN A 42 3.01 -20.20 -0.98
CA ASN A 42 3.34 -19.67 -2.31
C ASN A 42 2.54 -18.38 -2.62
N GLY A 43 1.26 -18.36 -2.27
CA GLY A 43 0.42 -17.16 -2.42
C GLY A 43 0.87 -15.99 -1.54
N ARG A 44 1.47 -16.25 -0.38
CA ARG A 44 1.97 -15.22 0.53
C ARG A 44 3.29 -14.63 0.02
N GLU A 45 4.24 -15.48 -0.38
CA GLU A 45 5.53 -15.06 -0.94
C GLU A 45 5.35 -14.23 -2.21
N MET A 46 4.45 -14.63 -3.10
CA MET A 46 4.14 -13.86 -4.31
C MET A 46 3.59 -12.46 -3.99
N ARG A 47 2.69 -12.36 -3.01
CA ARG A 47 2.13 -11.06 -2.59
C ARG A 47 3.18 -10.17 -1.94
N GLU A 48 4.10 -10.74 -1.16
CA GLU A 48 5.22 -10.01 -0.57
C GLU A 48 6.20 -9.51 -1.64
N GLY A 49 6.56 -10.35 -2.61
CA GLY A 49 7.40 -9.95 -3.74
C GLY A 49 6.78 -8.83 -4.58
N LEU A 50 5.47 -8.90 -4.84
CA LEU A 50 4.73 -7.84 -5.53
C LEU A 50 4.71 -6.53 -4.73
N ALA A 51 4.52 -6.59 -3.42
CA ALA A 51 4.55 -5.40 -2.56
C ALA A 51 5.94 -4.74 -2.52
N ILE A 52 7.00 -5.54 -2.39
CA ILE A 52 8.40 -5.06 -2.45
C ILE A 52 8.65 -4.37 -3.78
N GLY A 53 8.28 -5.00 -4.90
CA GLY A 53 8.43 -4.43 -6.23
C GLY A 53 7.68 -3.11 -6.39
N PHE A 54 6.42 -3.06 -5.94
CA PHE A 54 5.62 -1.84 -5.93
C PHE A 54 6.29 -0.72 -5.12
N HIS A 55 6.70 -0.97 -3.87
CA HIS A 55 7.34 0.03 -3.03
C HIS A 55 8.69 0.50 -3.58
N ALA A 56 9.48 -0.39 -4.18
CA ALA A 56 10.76 -0.04 -4.80
C ALA A 56 10.55 0.86 -6.01
N ILE A 57 9.61 0.51 -6.89
CA ILE A 57 9.29 1.31 -8.08
C ILE A 57 8.77 2.70 -7.67
N THR A 58 7.82 2.77 -6.73
CA THR A 58 7.27 4.06 -6.29
C THR A 58 8.30 4.91 -5.57
N PHE A 59 9.15 4.32 -4.73
CA PHE A 59 10.27 5.03 -4.10
C PHE A 59 11.21 5.65 -5.15
N LEU A 60 11.68 4.84 -6.10
CA LEU A 60 12.58 5.31 -7.15
C LEU A 60 11.93 6.39 -8.01
N GLN A 61 10.64 6.22 -8.32
CA GLN A 61 9.86 7.18 -9.08
C GLN A 61 9.79 8.55 -8.39
N TYR A 62 9.44 8.61 -7.11
CA TYR A 62 9.36 9.88 -6.39
C TYR A 62 10.73 10.47 -6.06
N ALA A 63 11.72 9.64 -5.74
CA ALA A 63 13.10 10.10 -5.57
C ALA A 63 13.62 10.75 -6.85
N PHE A 64 13.36 10.14 -8.01
CA PHE A 64 13.69 10.71 -9.31
C PHE A 64 12.91 11.99 -9.59
N ALA A 65 11.61 12.05 -9.27
CA ALA A 65 10.80 13.26 -9.43
C ALA A 65 11.38 14.45 -8.64
N VAL A 66 11.68 14.23 -7.35
CA VAL A 66 12.25 15.25 -6.46
C VAL A 66 13.64 15.68 -6.97
N PHE A 67 14.49 14.72 -7.33
CA PHE A 67 15.82 14.99 -7.87
C PHE A 67 15.73 15.80 -9.17
N TYR A 68 14.92 15.37 -10.12
CA TYR A 68 14.79 16.01 -11.42
C TYR A 68 14.19 17.40 -11.30
N ASP A 69 13.12 17.55 -10.50
CA ASP A 69 12.54 18.85 -10.25
C ASP A 69 13.60 19.79 -9.64
N TYR A 70 14.30 19.36 -8.60
CA TYR A 70 15.32 20.18 -7.94
C TYR A 70 16.48 20.58 -8.86
N THR A 71 16.93 19.69 -9.76
CA THR A 71 18.15 19.89 -10.56
C THR A 71 17.92 20.45 -11.95
N TYR A 72 16.87 20.02 -12.66
CA TYR A 72 16.66 20.33 -14.09
C TYR A 72 15.52 21.33 -14.34
N THR A 73 14.55 21.45 -13.42
CA THR A 73 13.44 22.40 -13.59
C THR A 73 13.87 23.77 -13.07
N ILE A 74 14.75 24.43 -13.83
CA ILE A 74 15.28 25.76 -13.51
C ILE A 74 14.42 26.80 -14.23
N VAL A 75 13.61 27.53 -13.46
CA VAL A 75 12.76 28.60 -13.98
C VAL A 75 13.53 29.93 -13.92
N PRO A 76 13.75 30.62 -15.05
CA PRO A 76 14.44 31.90 -15.08
C PRO A 76 13.69 32.99 -14.29
N HIS A 77 14.44 33.88 -13.64
CA HIS A 77 13.92 34.92 -12.75
C HIS A 77 12.94 35.89 -13.44
N ASN A 78 13.03 36.06 -14.75
CA ASN A 78 12.18 36.93 -15.55
C ASN A 78 10.81 36.32 -15.88
N VAL A 79 10.62 35.00 -15.68
CA VAL A 79 9.39 34.30 -16.03
C VAL A 79 8.41 34.32 -14.85
N THR A 80 8.87 34.00 -13.64
CA THR A 80 8.02 34.07 -12.44
C THR A 80 8.80 34.59 -11.23
N ARG A 81 8.27 35.61 -10.54
CA ARG A 81 8.84 36.08 -9.26
C ARG A 81 8.68 35.06 -8.13
N MET A 82 7.70 34.16 -8.26
CA MET A 82 7.38 33.12 -7.26
C MET A 82 8.52 32.11 -7.11
N HIS A 83 9.15 31.68 -8.21
CA HIS A 83 10.30 30.77 -8.17
C HIS A 83 11.61 31.44 -7.71
N SER A 84 11.67 32.79 -7.71
CA SER A 84 12.85 33.56 -7.33
C SER A 84 12.84 34.09 -5.89
N ALA A 85 11.74 33.90 -5.15
CA ALA A 85 11.63 34.33 -3.76
C ALA A 85 12.41 33.38 -2.81
N PHE A 86 12.69 33.84 -1.59
CA PHE A 86 13.29 33.02 -0.54
C PHE A 86 12.52 31.69 -0.39
N GLY A 87 13.21 30.56 -0.46
CA GLY A 87 12.63 29.22 -0.37
C GLY A 87 12.43 28.48 -1.71
N GLY A 88 12.46 29.17 -2.86
CA GLY A 88 12.42 28.52 -4.18
C GLY A 88 11.30 27.48 -4.33
N LYS A 89 11.67 26.22 -4.63
CA LYS A 89 10.72 25.10 -4.81
C LYS A 89 10.04 24.64 -3.52
N PHE A 90 10.65 24.89 -2.35
CA PHE A 90 10.05 24.59 -1.05
C PHE A 90 8.86 25.48 -0.72
N LYS A 91 8.52 26.45 -1.57
CA LYS A 91 7.26 27.19 -1.45
C LYS A 91 6.05 26.37 -1.89
N PHE A 92 6.25 25.30 -2.66
CA PHE A 92 5.14 24.51 -3.19
C PHE A 92 4.87 23.31 -2.29
N LEU A 93 3.62 23.20 -1.81
CA LEU A 93 3.15 22.04 -1.05
C LEU A 93 3.35 20.73 -1.83
N THR A 94 3.22 20.76 -3.16
CA THR A 94 3.49 19.60 -4.02
C THR A 94 4.92 19.08 -3.86
N PHE A 95 5.91 19.98 -3.71
CA PHE A 95 7.30 19.56 -3.52
C PHE A 95 7.50 18.90 -2.15
N TRP A 96 6.85 19.43 -1.11
CA TRP A 96 6.84 18.81 0.22
C TRP A 96 6.15 17.45 0.20
N ASP A 97 5.01 17.34 -0.47
CA ASP A 97 4.29 16.08 -0.62
C ASP A 97 5.13 15.03 -1.35
N ALA A 98 5.81 15.40 -2.44
CA ALA A 98 6.72 14.49 -3.15
C ALA A 98 7.85 13.96 -2.25
N ILE A 99 8.41 14.81 -1.37
CA ILE A 99 9.39 14.39 -0.37
C ILE A 99 8.75 13.44 0.66
N LEU A 100 7.56 13.77 1.18
CA LEU A 100 6.84 12.91 2.12
C LEU A 100 6.53 11.53 1.51
N GLN A 101 6.09 11.47 0.27
CA GLN A 101 5.84 10.21 -0.46
C GLN A 101 7.13 9.42 -0.65
N THR A 102 8.24 10.09 -1.01
CA THR A 102 9.55 9.44 -1.14
C THR A 102 9.99 8.81 0.18
N LEU A 103 9.92 9.55 1.28
CA LEU A 103 10.27 9.06 2.62
C LEU A 103 9.35 7.94 3.07
N PHE A 104 8.06 8.05 2.78
CA PHE A 104 7.08 7.04 3.10
C PHE A 104 7.38 5.70 2.41
N PHE A 105 7.56 5.72 1.09
CA PHE A 105 7.88 4.51 0.32
C PHE A 105 9.27 3.96 0.63
N LEU A 106 10.23 4.82 1.01
CA LEU A 106 11.51 4.37 1.57
C LEU A 106 11.31 3.59 2.87
N ILE A 107 10.49 4.08 3.80
CA ILE A 107 10.18 3.37 5.05
C ILE A 107 9.48 2.03 4.74
N CYS A 108 8.58 2.00 3.75
CA CYS A 108 7.95 0.76 3.30
C CYS A 108 8.96 -0.24 2.75
N LEU A 109 9.83 0.22 1.85
CA LEU A 109 10.86 -0.61 1.23
C LEU A 109 11.85 -1.15 2.28
N LEU A 110 12.31 -0.32 3.21
CA LEU A 110 13.18 -0.74 4.30
C LEU A 110 12.48 -1.73 5.23
N ASN A 111 11.19 -1.54 5.51
CA ASN A 111 10.39 -2.49 6.27
C ASN A 111 10.26 -3.84 5.56
N ASP A 112 10.19 -3.86 4.24
CA ASP A 112 10.03 -5.11 3.51
C ASP A 112 11.36 -5.84 3.28
N LEU A 113 12.48 -5.11 3.21
CA LEU A 113 13.83 -5.68 3.08
C LEU A 113 14.42 -6.16 4.41
N PHE A 114 14.24 -5.39 5.49
CA PHE A 114 14.87 -5.64 6.79
C PHE A 114 13.88 -5.96 7.91
N GLY A 115 12.60 -5.69 7.70
CA GLY A 115 11.56 -5.93 8.71
C GLY A 115 11.00 -7.35 8.64
N THR A 116 10.24 -7.70 9.67
CA THR A 116 9.50 -8.96 9.70
C THR A 116 8.07 -8.70 9.22
N ASN A 117 7.72 -9.20 8.03
CA ASN A 117 6.35 -9.20 7.48
C ASN A 117 5.43 -10.24 8.15
N ALA A 118 5.58 -10.45 9.47
CA ALA A 118 4.69 -11.34 10.20
C ALA A 118 3.25 -10.82 10.08
N VAL A 119 2.37 -11.66 9.57
CA VAL A 119 0.92 -11.43 9.58
C VAL A 119 0.48 -11.53 11.04
N ASN A 120 0.20 -10.38 11.67
CA ASN A 120 -0.32 -10.27 13.04
C ASN A 120 0.66 -10.65 14.17
N PRO A 121 1.77 -9.90 14.38
CA PRO A 121 2.64 -10.10 15.52
C PRO A 121 1.91 -9.67 16.80
N LYS A 122 2.04 -10.45 17.89
CA LYS A 122 1.46 -10.16 19.21
C LYS A 122 1.79 -8.75 19.73
N LYS A 123 2.86 -8.13 19.22
CA LYS A 123 3.17 -6.71 19.34
C LYS A 123 3.47 -6.14 17.94
N PRO A 124 2.68 -5.20 17.41
CA PRO A 124 3.01 -4.56 16.14
C PRO A 124 4.36 -3.84 16.25
N PRO A 125 5.32 -4.10 15.34
CA PRO A 125 6.63 -3.47 15.36
C PRO A 125 6.47 -1.94 15.19
N PHE A 126 7.38 -1.18 15.79
CA PHE A 126 7.35 0.29 15.78
C PHE A 126 7.26 0.84 14.35
N THR A 127 7.99 0.23 13.41
CA THR A 127 7.98 0.59 11.98
C THR A 127 6.58 0.52 11.36
N ARG A 128 5.78 -0.49 11.72
CA ARG A 128 4.41 -0.64 11.21
C ARG A 128 3.48 0.44 11.77
N LYS A 129 3.61 0.76 13.06
CA LYS A 129 2.86 1.89 13.66
C LYS A 129 3.27 3.22 13.03
N LEU A 130 4.57 3.47 12.88
CA LEU A 130 5.07 4.70 12.26
C LEU A 130 4.56 4.84 10.82
N LYS A 131 4.63 3.76 10.03
CA LYS A 131 4.10 3.71 8.66
C LYS A 131 2.61 4.06 8.62
N ASP A 132 1.82 3.45 9.49
CA ASP A 132 0.36 3.66 9.51
C ASP A 132 -0.01 5.07 10.00
N TYR A 133 0.69 5.59 11.01
CA TYR A 133 0.49 6.96 11.49
C TYR A 133 0.89 7.98 10.42
N PHE A 134 2.06 7.82 9.79
CA PHE A 134 2.55 8.73 8.77
C PHE A 134 1.61 8.77 7.56
N HIS A 135 1.23 7.60 7.04
CA HIS A 135 0.34 7.51 5.89
C HIS A 135 -1.05 8.07 6.21
N ALA A 136 -1.63 7.71 7.35
CA ALA A 136 -2.97 8.15 7.71
C ALA A 136 -3.05 9.65 8.04
N SER A 137 -1.98 10.22 8.60
CA SER A 137 -2.00 11.60 9.11
C SER A 137 -1.42 12.60 8.11
N LEU A 138 -0.45 12.20 7.28
CA LEU A 138 0.24 13.10 6.35
C LEU A 138 0.08 12.61 4.92
N GLY A 139 0.62 11.42 4.60
CA GLY A 139 0.73 10.96 3.21
C GLY A 139 -0.61 10.94 2.45
N PHE A 140 -1.67 10.39 3.05
CA PHE A 140 -2.99 10.34 2.43
C PHE A 140 -3.68 11.71 2.33
N PRO A 141 -3.91 12.46 3.42
CA PRO A 141 -4.64 13.71 3.33
C PRO A 141 -3.92 14.77 2.48
N ILE A 142 -2.58 14.82 2.53
CA ILE A 142 -1.81 15.80 1.74
C ILE A 142 -1.81 15.42 0.26
N ALA A 143 -1.55 14.16 -0.10
CA ALA A 143 -1.58 13.74 -1.50
C ALA A 143 -2.95 13.96 -2.15
N MET A 144 -4.02 13.64 -1.42
CA MET A 144 -5.39 13.91 -1.87
C MET A 144 -5.64 15.40 -2.05
N PHE A 145 -5.22 16.22 -1.09
CA PHE A 145 -5.40 17.67 -1.17
C PHE A 145 -4.62 18.28 -2.34
N VAL A 146 -3.34 17.95 -2.50
CA VAL A 146 -2.47 18.45 -3.58
C VAL A 146 -3.01 18.01 -4.93
N GLY A 147 -3.27 16.72 -5.13
CA GLY A 147 -3.73 16.20 -6.43
C GLY A 147 -5.10 16.74 -6.83
N VAL A 148 -6.08 16.71 -5.92
CA VAL A 148 -7.44 17.19 -6.21
C VAL A 148 -7.44 18.69 -6.46
N THR A 149 -6.79 19.48 -5.60
CA THR A 149 -6.79 20.95 -5.75
C THR A 149 -6.05 21.36 -7.02
N PHE A 150 -4.92 20.72 -7.34
CA PHE A 150 -4.18 21.00 -8.57
C PHE A 150 -5.05 20.78 -9.82
N TRP A 151 -5.64 19.59 -9.97
CA TRP A 151 -6.45 19.30 -11.15
C TRP A 151 -7.74 20.11 -11.21
N ALA A 152 -8.38 20.38 -10.06
CA ALA A 152 -9.55 21.24 -10.01
C ALA A 152 -9.21 22.67 -10.51
N LEU A 153 -8.11 23.26 -10.03
CA LEU A 153 -7.67 24.57 -10.49
C LEU A 153 -7.21 24.53 -11.95
N MET A 154 -6.51 23.48 -12.38
CA MET A 154 -6.07 23.31 -13.76
C MET A 154 -7.24 23.26 -14.75
N LEU A 155 -8.39 22.69 -14.35
CA LEU A 155 -9.62 22.65 -15.14
C LEU A 155 -10.37 23.99 -15.16
N VAL A 156 -10.29 24.77 -14.08
CA VAL A 156 -10.93 26.09 -14.00
C VAL A 156 -10.11 27.14 -14.75
N ASP A 157 -8.86 27.32 -14.36
CA ASP A 157 -7.90 28.19 -15.01
C ASP A 157 -6.47 27.73 -14.70
N ARG A 158 -5.81 27.20 -15.73
CA ARG A 158 -4.43 26.72 -15.62
C ARG A 158 -3.44 27.79 -15.19
N GLU A 159 -3.71 29.06 -15.47
CA GLU A 159 -2.78 30.16 -15.15
C GLU A 159 -2.66 30.37 -13.63
N LEU A 160 -3.55 29.78 -12.82
CA LEU A 160 -3.49 29.82 -11.36
C LEU A 160 -2.43 28.89 -10.75
N VAL A 161 -2.15 27.76 -11.41
CA VAL A 161 -1.29 26.70 -10.87
C VAL A 161 -0.08 26.40 -11.74
N LEU A 162 -0.24 26.39 -13.07
CA LEU A 162 0.81 26.13 -14.04
C LEU A 162 0.63 27.01 -15.30
N PRO A 163 1.02 28.31 -15.22
CA PRO A 163 1.00 29.23 -16.34
C PRO A 163 1.70 28.70 -17.60
N LYS A 164 1.23 29.12 -18.79
CA LYS A 164 1.86 28.79 -20.10
C LYS A 164 3.36 29.01 -20.13
N ALA A 165 3.80 30.04 -19.43
CA ALA A 165 5.19 30.44 -19.38
C ALA A 165 6.11 29.40 -18.68
N LEU A 166 5.54 28.46 -17.92
CA LEU A 166 6.26 27.38 -17.25
C LEU A 166 6.37 26.09 -18.07
N ASP A 167 5.57 25.94 -19.14
CA ASP A 167 5.54 24.74 -19.99
C ASP A 167 6.94 24.34 -20.54
N PRO A 168 7.86 25.28 -20.89
CA PRO A 168 9.20 24.92 -21.36
C PRO A 168 10.14 24.34 -20.27
N TYR A 169 9.84 24.59 -18.99
CA TYR A 169 10.71 24.24 -17.88
C TYR A 169 10.19 23.03 -17.09
N PHE A 170 8.87 22.86 -17.04
CA PHE A 170 8.22 21.81 -16.27
C PHE A 170 7.57 20.78 -17.20
N PRO A 171 8.19 19.61 -17.41
CA PRO A 171 7.71 18.66 -18.39
C PRO A 171 6.42 17.98 -17.93
N TRP A 172 5.58 17.62 -18.91
CA TRP A 172 4.25 17.02 -18.67
C TRP A 172 4.31 15.73 -17.83
N TRP A 173 5.34 14.90 -18.01
CA TRP A 173 5.49 13.65 -17.26
C TRP A 173 5.74 13.92 -15.78
N LEU A 174 6.54 14.95 -15.45
CA LEU A 174 6.83 15.34 -14.08
C LEU A 174 5.58 15.90 -13.42
N ASN A 175 4.77 16.64 -14.18
CA ASN A 175 3.47 17.11 -13.73
C ASN A 175 2.56 15.95 -13.30
N HIS A 176 2.40 14.92 -14.13
CA HIS A 176 1.61 13.76 -13.74
C HIS A 176 2.22 12.99 -12.58
N LEU A 177 3.55 12.90 -12.51
CA LEU A 177 4.25 12.25 -11.41
C LEU A 177 3.97 12.93 -10.07
N MET A 178 3.98 14.26 -10.06
CA MET A 178 3.84 15.05 -8.85
C MET A 178 2.39 15.34 -8.45
N HIS A 179 1.42 15.28 -9.37
CA HIS A 179 0.02 15.67 -9.07
C HIS A 179 -1.01 14.56 -9.30
N THR A 180 -0.71 13.55 -10.11
CA THR A 180 -1.63 12.42 -10.35
C THR A 180 -1.16 11.15 -9.68
N MET A 181 0.12 10.79 -9.88
CA MET A 181 0.65 9.54 -9.36
C MET A 181 0.65 9.51 -7.84
N ILE A 182 0.86 10.65 -7.16
CA ILE A 182 0.76 10.73 -5.70
C ILE A 182 -0.59 10.20 -5.19
N VAL A 183 -1.70 10.62 -5.81
CA VAL A 183 -3.05 10.15 -5.47
C VAL A 183 -3.19 8.67 -5.78
N VAL A 184 -2.77 8.25 -6.97
CA VAL A 184 -2.89 6.85 -7.41
C VAL A 184 -2.11 5.91 -6.49
N THR A 185 -0.83 6.19 -6.22
CA THR A 185 0.02 5.33 -5.40
C THR A 185 -0.41 5.31 -3.94
N THR A 186 -0.86 6.43 -3.38
CA THR A 186 -1.37 6.48 -2.01
C THR A 186 -2.69 5.73 -1.87
N VAL A 187 -3.61 5.85 -2.84
CA VAL A 187 -4.87 5.08 -2.84
C VAL A 187 -4.60 3.59 -3.03
N LEU A 188 -3.71 3.22 -3.96
CA LEU A 188 -3.31 1.81 -4.15
C LEU A 188 -2.70 1.24 -2.88
N GLU A 189 -1.78 1.96 -2.24
CA GLU A 189 -1.18 1.55 -0.97
C GLU A 189 -2.24 1.41 0.14
N MET A 190 -3.26 2.27 0.17
CA MET A 190 -4.39 2.16 1.10
C MET A 190 -5.22 0.90 0.87
N ILE A 191 -5.42 0.48 -0.39
CA ILE A 191 -6.20 -0.71 -0.75
C ILE A 191 -5.40 -1.98 -0.48
N VAL A 192 -4.10 -1.98 -0.79
CA VAL A 192 -3.23 -3.16 -0.72
C VAL A 192 -2.78 -3.45 0.71
N ALA A 193 -2.47 -2.43 1.49
CA ALA A 193 -1.93 -2.59 2.84
C ALA A 193 -3.03 -2.47 3.92
N PRO A 194 -3.36 -3.55 4.66
CA PRO A 194 -4.24 -3.44 5.82
C PRO A 194 -3.53 -2.65 6.94
N ARG A 195 -4.04 -1.44 7.22
CA ARG A 195 -3.50 -0.51 8.22
C ARG A 195 -4.31 -0.52 9.51
N GLN A 196 -3.62 -0.27 10.62
CA GLN A 196 -4.28 0.10 11.87
C GLN A 196 -4.26 1.61 12.01
N TYR A 197 -5.40 2.24 11.72
CA TYR A 197 -5.52 3.69 11.78
C TYR A 197 -5.37 4.23 13.20
N PRO A 198 -4.59 5.31 13.40
CA PRO A 198 -4.48 5.96 14.69
C PRO A 198 -5.82 6.59 15.12
N LYS A 199 -5.92 6.98 16.39
CA LYS A 199 -7.07 7.80 16.86
C LYS A 199 -7.18 9.06 15.99
N ARG A 200 -8.40 9.37 15.52
CA ARG A 200 -8.68 10.49 14.60
C ARG A 200 -8.11 11.83 15.10
N SER A 201 -8.21 12.11 16.40
CA SER A 201 -7.67 13.34 17.01
C SER A 201 -6.14 13.45 16.91
N CYS A 202 -5.42 12.33 17.02
CA CYS A 202 -3.97 12.32 16.89
C CYS A 202 -3.53 12.56 15.44
N GLY A 203 -4.20 11.91 14.49
CA GLY A 203 -3.92 12.12 13.06
C GLY A 203 -4.23 13.55 12.60
N LEU A 204 -5.38 14.09 13.02
CA LEU A 204 -5.74 15.49 12.75
C LEU A 204 -4.78 16.48 13.42
N GLY A 205 -4.31 16.19 14.64
CA GLY A 205 -3.30 17.00 15.31
C GLY A 205 -1.99 17.09 14.52
N ILE A 206 -1.47 15.93 14.06
CA ILE A 206 -0.24 15.87 13.24
C ILE A 206 -0.43 16.64 11.93
N LEU A 207 -1.55 16.44 11.24
CA LEU A 207 -1.86 17.15 10.01
C LEU A 207 -1.94 18.67 10.24
N ALA A 208 -2.66 19.10 11.28
CA ALA A 208 -2.80 20.51 11.61
C ALA A 208 -1.45 21.14 11.94
N SER A 209 -0.61 20.48 12.74
CA SER A 209 0.76 20.95 13.02
C SER A 209 1.58 21.08 11.74
N PHE A 210 1.54 20.09 10.85
CA PHE A 210 2.25 20.14 9.57
C PHE A 210 1.77 21.30 8.69
N MET A 211 0.45 21.48 8.56
CA MET A 211 -0.12 22.57 7.78
C MET A 211 0.21 23.94 8.38
N LEU A 212 0.23 24.08 9.71
CA LEU A 212 0.66 25.31 10.38
C LEU A 212 2.14 25.60 10.11
N THR A 213 3.01 24.58 10.16
CA THR A 213 4.43 24.74 9.80
C THR A 213 4.59 25.23 8.36
N TYR A 214 3.83 24.67 7.43
CA TYR A 214 3.84 25.12 6.04
C TYR A 214 3.31 26.55 5.87
N LEU A 215 2.32 26.98 6.65
CA LEU A 215 1.79 28.35 6.59
C LEU A 215 2.72 29.40 7.22
N VAL A 216 3.55 29.00 8.19
CA VAL A 216 4.55 29.88 8.82
C VAL A 216 5.76 30.08 7.90
N TRP A 217 6.05 29.11 7.03
CA TRP A 217 7.12 29.12 6.04
C TRP A 217 6.79 30.02 4.83
#